data_AF-A0A3M1VGP8-F1
#
_entry.id   AF-A0A3M1VGP8-F1
#
_cell.length_a   1.000
_cell.length_b   1.000
_cell.length_c   1.000
_cell.angle_alpha   90.00
_cell.angle_beta   90.00
_cell.angle_gamma   90.00
#
_symmetry.space_group_name_H-M   'P 1'
#
loop_
_entity.id
_entity.type
_entity.pdbx_description
1 polymer ?
#
loop_
_entity_poly.entity_id
_entity_poly.type
_entity_poly.pdbx_seq_one_letter_code
_entity_poly.pdbx_strand_id
1 'polypeptide(L)'
;MLADKRMQDSVPDGRLKTIILDNGAEHADHKRVDDTLKVECYFCHPYCASKRGTVENRNKALRRFLPKGEDLDHIPDDFIEWD
;
A
#
# COMPACT_ATOMS: atom_id res chain seq x y z
N MET A 1 -2.97 6.45 -7.94
CA MET A 1 -3.58 5.36 -7.17
C MET A 1 -4.93 5.15 -7.80
N LEU A 2 -5.12 4.03 -8.48
CA LEU A 2 -6.40 3.70 -9.10
C LEU A 2 -7.05 2.63 -8.24
N ALA A 3 -8.17 2.95 -7.62
CA ALA A 3 -9.02 1.95 -6.99
C ALA A 3 -9.64 1.10 -8.11
N ASP A 4 -9.23 -0.14 -8.26
CA ASP A 4 -9.76 -1.02 -9.31
C ASP A 4 -10.45 -2.25 -8.70
N LYS A 5 -11.02 -3.07 -9.58
CA LYS A 5 -11.76 -4.27 -9.18
C LYS A 5 -10.89 -5.26 -8.40
N ARG A 6 -9.57 -5.32 -8.67
CA ARG A 6 -8.63 -6.22 -7.98
C ARG A 6 -8.53 -5.86 -6.50
N MET A 7 -8.52 -4.56 -6.17
CA MET A 7 -8.50 -4.12 -4.76
C MET A 7 -9.74 -4.59 -4.00
N GLN A 8 -10.91 -4.53 -4.63
CA GLN A 8 -12.19 -4.92 -4.03
C GLN A 8 -12.27 -6.43 -3.81
N ASP A 9 -11.81 -7.23 -4.78
CA ASP A 9 -11.79 -8.69 -4.69
C ASP A 9 -10.76 -9.19 -3.66
N SER A 10 -9.65 -8.45 -3.46
CA SER A 10 -8.54 -8.86 -2.58
C SER A 10 -8.75 -8.51 -1.11
N VAL A 11 -9.64 -7.56 -0.80
CA VAL A 11 -9.87 -7.07 0.57
C VAL A 11 -11.31 -7.38 0.98
N PRO A 12 -11.54 -8.38 1.85
CA PRO A 12 -12.88 -8.71 2.32
C PRO A 12 -13.52 -7.53 3.07
N ASP A 13 -14.82 -7.32 2.81
CA ASP A 13 -15.62 -6.28 3.45
C ASP A 13 -15.44 -6.29 4.98
N GLY A 14 -15.20 -5.10 5.54
CA GLY A 14 -15.10 -4.88 6.98
C GLY A 14 -13.79 -5.32 7.65
N ARG A 15 -12.85 -5.94 6.92
CA ARG A 15 -11.51 -6.29 7.46
C ARG A 15 -10.53 -5.11 7.45
N LEU A 16 -10.64 -4.22 6.49
CA LEU A 16 -9.84 -3.01 6.42
C LEU A 16 -10.59 -1.88 7.14
N LYS A 17 -9.94 -1.23 8.12
CA LYS A 17 -10.56 -0.16 8.92
C LYS A 17 -10.15 1.23 8.44
N THR A 18 -8.86 1.43 8.21
CA THR A 18 -8.29 2.70 7.74
C THR A 18 -7.08 2.42 6.86
N ILE A 19 -6.77 3.37 5.99
CA ILE A 19 -5.54 3.37 5.19
C ILE A 19 -4.74 4.62 5.55
N ILE A 20 -3.43 4.48 5.72
CA ILE A 20 -2.53 5.62 5.94
C ILE A 20 -1.66 5.80 4.69
N LEU A 21 -1.78 6.95 4.05
CA LEU A 21 -1.08 7.33 2.82
C LEU A 21 -0.05 8.43 3.09
N ASP A 22 0.94 8.53 2.21
CA ASP A 22 1.82 9.69 2.12
C ASP A 22 1.30 10.76 1.18
N ASN A 23 1.95 11.92 1.23
CA ASN A 23 1.58 13.06 0.39
C ASN A 23 2.18 12.95 -1.02
N GLY A 24 2.47 11.72 -1.49
CA GLY A 24 2.84 11.46 -2.86
C GLY A 24 1.71 11.87 -3.82
N ALA A 25 2.08 12.42 -4.98
CA ALA A 25 1.11 12.86 -5.99
C ALA A 25 0.28 11.68 -6.54
N GLU A 26 0.82 10.47 -6.47
CA GLU A 26 0.13 9.23 -6.80
C GLU A 26 -1.12 9.02 -5.94
N HIS A 27 -1.22 9.61 -4.75
CA HIS A 27 -2.37 9.48 -3.83
C HIS A 27 -3.40 10.61 -3.98
N ALA A 28 -3.28 11.46 -5.00
CA ALA A 28 -4.22 12.55 -5.24
C ALA A 28 -5.67 12.05 -5.40
N ASP A 29 -5.85 10.86 -5.97
CA ASP A 29 -7.17 10.24 -6.22
C ASP A 29 -7.62 9.24 -5.12
N HIS A 30 -7.13 9.41 -3.88
CA HIS A 30 -7.48 8.55 -2.73
C HIS A 30 -9.00 8.45 -2.48
N LYS A 31 -9.78 9.48 -2.82
CA LYS A 31 -11.24 9.47 -2.65
C LYS A 31 -11.91 8.32 -3.38
N ARG A 32 -11.38 7.94 -4.55
CA ARG A 32 -11.90 6.79 -5.32
C ARG A 32 -11.66 5.48 -4.59
N VAL A 33 -10.60 5.40 -3.79
CA VAL A 33 -10.27 4.25 -2.93
C VAL A 33 -11.24 4.19 -1.76
N ASP A 34 -11.49 5.31 -1.09
CA ASP A 34 -12.48 5.39 -0.01
C ASP A 34 -13.86 4.90 -0.48
N ASP A 35 -14.29 5.33 -1.68
CA ASP A 35 -15.57 4.93 -2.26
C ASP A 35 -15.64 3.45 -2.64
N THR A 36 -14.54 2.88 -3.13
CA THR A 36 -14.45 1.49 -3.60
C THR A 36 -14.37 0.51 -2.43
N LEU A 37 -13.52 0.81 -1.44
CA LEU A 37 -13.24 -0.08 -0.31
C LEU A 37 -14.09 0.25 0.93
N LYS A 38 -14.88 1.32 0.90
CA LYS A 38 -15.68 1.83 2.04
C LYS A 38 -14.82 2.00 3.30
N VAL A 39 -13.63 2.57 3.10
CA VAL A 39 -12.59 2.73 4.13
C VAL A 39 -12.16 4.20 4.18
N GLU A 40 -11.68 4.66 5.32
CA GLU A 40 -11.16 6.03 5.45
C GLU A 40 -9.65 6.09 5.17
N CYS A 41 -9.23 6.93 4.22
CA CYS A 41 -7.83 7.27 3.99
C CYS A 41 -7.37 8.48 4.82
N TYR A 42 -6.22 8.34 5.46
CA TYR A 42 -5.56 9.38 6.25
C TYR A 42 -4.20 9.72 5.66
N PHE A 43 -3.83 11.00 5.67
CA PHE A 43 -2.53 11.48 5.21
C PHE A 43 -1.60 11.78 6.37
N CYS A 44 -0.33 11.43 6.20
CA CYS A 44 0.66 11.82 7.20
C CYS A 44 1.04 13.29 7.09
N HIS A 45 1.27 13.90 8.24
CA HIS A 45 1.76 15.26 8.31
C HIS A 45 3.12 15.39 7.58
N PRO A 46 3.32 16.48 6.83
CA PRO A 46 4.62 16.78 6.25
C PRO A 46 5.72 16.71 7.32
N TYR A 47 6.87 16.14 6.95
CA TYR A 47 8.07 16.07 7.80
C TYR A 47 7.95 15.24 9.10
N CYS A 48 6.91 14.43 9.26
CA CYS A 48 6.74 13.52 10.41
C CYS A 48 7.08 12.06 10.07
N ALA A 49 8.30 11.80 9.59
CA ALA A 49 8.75 10.44 9.23
C ALA A 49 8.70 9.46 10.43
N SER A 50 8.94 9.94 11.65
CA SER A 50 8.96 9.12 12.87
C SER A 50 7.60 8.50 13.26
N LYS A 51 6.47 9.02 12.76
CA LYS A 51 5.14 8.40 12.98
C LYS A 51 4.88 7.16 12.11
N ARG A 52 5.84 6.78 11.26
CA ARG A 52 5.71 5.70 10.27
C ARG A 52 6.69 4.55 10.47
N GLY A 53 7.35 4.46 11.62
CA GLY A 53 8.37 3.44 11.86
C GLY A 53 7.94 2.02 11.47
N THR A 54 6.68 1.65 11.69
CA THR A 54 6.14 0.35 11.27
C THR A 54 6.03 0.18 9.75
N VAL A 55 5.55 1.21 9.03
CA VAL A 55 5.43 1.19 7.57
C VAL A 55 6.80 1.19 6.92
N GLU A 56 7.72 2.02 7.41
CA GLU A 56 9.10 2.08 6.91
C GLU A 56 9.84 0.76 7.16
N ASN A 57 9.68 0.18 8.35
CA ASN A 57 10.29 -1.11 8.67
C ASN A 57 9.74 -2.23 7.77
N ARG A 58 8.42 -2.24 7.50
CA ARG A 58 7.82 -3.21 6.57
C ARG A 58 8.32 -3.01 5.15
N ASN A 59 8.36 -1.78 4.64
CA ASN A 59 8.89 -1.48 3.32
C ASN A 59 10.37 -1.88 3.20
N LYS A 60 11.15 -1.66 4.27
CA LYS A 60 12.56 -2.08 4.33
C LYS A 60 12.69 -3.61 4.30
N ALA A 61 11.82 -4.34 4.99
CA ALA A 61 11.81 -5.80 4.95
C ALA A 61 11.46 -6.32 3.56
N LEU A 62 10.41 -5.78 2.92
CA LEU A 62 10.00 -6.16 1.56
C LEU A 62 11.13 -5.92 0.54
N ARG A 63 11.83 -4.79 0.65
CA ARG A 63 12.96 -4.44 -0.24
C ARG A 63 14.20 -5.32 -0.08
N ARG A 64 14.25 -6.22 0.91
CA ARG A 64 15.32 -7.24 0.97
C ARG A 64 15.11 -8.33 -0.07
N PHE A 65 13.84 -8.55 -0.45
CA PHE A 65 13.45 -9.59 -1.38
C PHE A 65 13.10 -8.99 -2.74
N LEU A 66 12.34 -7.90 -2.77
CA LEU A 66 11.87 -7.29 -4.01
C LEU A 66 12.86 -6.24 -4.55
N PRO A 67 13.36 -6.39 -5.80
CA PRO A 67 14.24 -5.42 -6.42
C PRO A 67 13.53 -4.08 -6.63
N LYS A 68 14.27 -2.98 -6.41
CA LYS A 68 13.71 -1.64 -6.55
C LYS A 68 13.62 -1.26 -8.03
N GLY A 69 12.44 -0.83 -8.47
CA GLY A 69 12.23 -0.29 -9.82
C GLY A 69 11.81 -1.35 -10.85
N GLU A 70 11.69 -2.61 -10.44
CA GLU A 70 11.06 -3.65 -11.25
C GLU A 70 9.54 -3.59 -11.12
N ASP A 71 8.86 -3.94 -12.21
CA ASP A 71 7.42 -4.14 -12.19
C ASP A 71 7.09 -5.42 -11.41
N LEU A 72 6.22 -5.29 -10.41
CA LEU A 72 5.81 -6.42 -9.57
C LEU A 72 5.01 -7.45 -10.38
N ASP A 73 4.35 -7.05 -11.46
CA ASP A 73 3.60 -7.97 -12.34
C ASP A 73 4.53 -8.95 -13.09
N HIS A 74 5.84 -8.67 -13.15
CA HIS A 74 6.85 -9.54 -13.76
C HIS A 74 7.59 -10.43 -12.74
N ILE A 75 7.25 -10.31 -11.45
CA ILE A 75 7.84 -11.14 -10.40
C ILE A 75 6.95 -12.37 -10.23
N PRO A 76 7.50 -13.60 -10.37
CA PRO A 76 6.70 -14.81 -10.24
C PRO A 76 6.25 -15.02 -8.79
N ASP A 77 5.10 -15.71 -8.61
CA ASP A 77 4.47 -15.88 -7.29
C ASP A 77 5.35 -16.65 -6.28
N ASP A 78 6.28 -17.47 -6.77
CA ASP A 78 7.24 -18.27 -6.00
C ASP A 78 8.60 -17.56 -5.81
N PHE A 79 8.74 -16.31 -6.23
CA PHE A 79 10.00 -15.56 -6.19
C PHE A 79 10.59 -15.42 -4.78
N ILE A 80 9.74 -15.42 -3.74
CA ILE A 80 10.17 -15.40 -2.34
C ILE A 80 9.96 -16.80 -1.76
N GLU A 81 11.00 -17.63 -1.85
CA GLU A 81 11.05 -18.87 -1.08
C GLU A 81 11.40 -18.57 0.38
N TRP A 82 10.60 -19.09 1.30
CA TRP A 82 10.87 -19.05 2.74
C TRP A 82 11.59 -20.34 3.12
N ASP A 83 12.87 -20.25 3.51
CA ASP A 83 13.59 -21.34 4.20
C ASP A 83 12.95 -21.69 5.55
#